data_AF-A0A0H5CPH9-F1
#
_entry.id   AF-A0A0H5CPH9-F1
#
_cell.length_a   1.000
_cell.length_b   1.000
_cell.length_c   1.000
_cell.angle_alpha   90.00
_cell.angle_beta   90.00
_cell.angle_gamma   90.00
#
_symmetry.space_group_name_H-M   'P 1'
#
loop_
_entity.id
_entity.type
_entity.pdbx_description
1 polymer ?
#
loop_
_entity_poly.entity_id
_entity_poly.type
_entity_poly.pdbx_seq_one_letter_code
_entity_poly.pdbx_strand_id
1 'polypeptide(L)'
;MLAKSATDPRARALANDVLGNKTDLRGAMLGSRYQDVLDDSARLFSGWYQSLTESDRVEHERLGRLTLDQWQHDAAQESIEKPRTRPSDDDDDWEPPTILKRR
;
A
#
# COMPACT_ATOMS: atom_id res chain seq x y z
N MET A 1 6.67 10.57 6.50
CA MET A 1 7.27 9.92 7.70
C MET A 1 7.48 8.39 7.55
N LEU A 2 7.18 7.77 6.41
CA LEU A 2 7.35 6.32 6.18
C LEU A 2 8.79 5.80 6.26
N ALA A 3 9.79 6.60 5.86
CA ALA A 3 11.19 6.18 5.92
C ALA A 3 11.74 6.05 7.36
N LYS A 4 11.16 6.77 8.34
CA LYS A 4 11.61 6.73 9.74
C LYS A 4 11.08 5.50 10.51
N SER A 5 10.01 4.88 10.04
CA SER A 5 9.39 3.71 10.70
C SER A 5 9.92 2.36 10.22
N ALA A 6 10.64 2.32 9.09
CA ALA A 6 11.26 1.09 8.61
C ALA A 6 12.47 0.71 9.49
N THR A 7 12.37 -0.42 10.20
CA THR A 7 13.47 -0.96 11.00
C THR A 7 14.63 -1.48 10.13
N ASP A 8 14.33 -1.95 8.92
CA ASP A 8 15.34 -2.40 7.95
C ASP A 8 15.92 -1.20 7.14
N PRO A 9 17.25 -0.99 7.15
CA PRO A 9 17.89 0.09 6.37
C PRO A 9 17.69 -0.03 4.85
N ARG A 10 17.52 -1.24 4.31
CA ARG A 10 17.24 -1.49 2.89
C ARG A 10 15.83 -1.05 2.51
N ALA A 11 14.85 -1.36 3.34
CA ALA A 11 13.47 -0.88 3.19
C ALA A 11 13.41 0.65 3.27
N ARG A 12 14.20 1.25 4.17
CA ARG A 12 14.33 2.71 4.28
C ARG A 12 14.94 3.34 3.03
N ALA A 13 15.96 2.72 2.44
CA ALA A 13 16.57 3.19 1.20
C ALA A 13 15.57 3.17 0.03
N LEU A 14 14.81 2.08 -0.12
CA LEU A 14 13.72 1.98 -1.10
C LEU A 14 12.65 3.05 -0.90
N ALA A 15 12.21 3.28 0.34
CA ALA A 15 11.25 4.33 0.66
C ALA A 15 11.79 5.73 0.30
N ASN A 16 13.07 5.99 0.55
CA ASN A 16 13.71 7.25 0.17
C ASN A 16 13.83 7.42 -1.35
N ASP A 17 14.09 6.35 -2.10
CA ASP A 17 14.14 6.39 -3.56
C ASP A 17 12.75 6.74 -4.15
N VAL A 18 11.67 6.19 -3.58
CA VAL A 18 10.28 6.50 -3.98
C VAL A 18 9.90 7.93 -3.61
N LEU A 19 10.17 8.34 -2.35
CA LEU A 19 9.85 9.70 -1.89
C LEU A 19 10.69 10.79 -2.59
N GLY A 20 11.88 10.42 -3.06
CA GLY A 20 12.77 11.30 -3.82
C GLY A 20 12.51 11.31 -5.33
N ASN A 21 11.44 10.69 -5.82
CA ASN A 21 11.10 10.55 -7.25
C ASN A 21 12.21 9.91 -8.10
N LYS A 22 13.13 9.15 -7.49
CA LYS A 22 14.17 8.42 -8.23
C LYS A 22 13.62 7.17 -8.90
N THR A 23 12.54 6.63 -8.34
CA THR A 23 11.84 5.46 -8.84
C THR A 23 10.36 5.61 -8.46
N ASP A 24 9.45 5.15 -9.30
CA ASP A 24 8.03 5.10 -8.97
C ASP A 24 7.73 3.94 -8.01
N LEU A 25 6.61 4.01 -7.28
CA LEU A 25 6.25 2.95 -6.33
C LEU A 25 6.18 1.57 -7.00
N ARG A 26 5.65 1.53 -8.22
CA ARG A 26 5.53 0.29 -9.00
C ARG A 26 6.88 -0.30 -9.35
N GLY A 27 7.81 0.52 -9.84
CA GLY A 27 9.18 0.09 -10.12
C GLY A 27 9.96 -0.31 -8.87
N ALA A 28 9.70 0.34 -7.73
CA ALA A 28 10.28 -0.07 -6.45
C ALA A 28 9.82 -1.48 -6.06
N MET A 29 8.51 -1.77 -6.15
CA MET A 29 7.92 -3.06 -5.77
C MET A 29 8.28 -4.21 -6.72
N LEU A 30 8.52 -3.92 -8.00
CA LEU A 30 8.94 -4.94 -8.97
C LEU A 30 10.46 -5.17 -8.98
N GLY A 31 11.23 -4.34 -8.27
CA GLY A 31 12.68 -4.45 -8.21
C GLY A 31 13.14 -5.60 -7.32
N SER A 32 14.27 -6.23 -7.68
CA SER A 32 14.91 -7.29 -6.87
C SER A 32 15.19 -6.86 -5.44
N ARG A 33 15.57 -5.59 -5.22
CA ARG A 33 15.80 -5.01 -3.89
C ARG A 33 14.58 -5.10 -2.98
N TYR A 34 13.37 -4.95 -3.52
CA TYR A 34 12.14 -5.11 -2.74
C TYR A 34 11.86 -6.57 -2.44
N GLN A 35 12.06 -7.45 -3.43
CA GLN A 35 11.91 -8.89 -3.25
C GLN A 35 12.83 -9.41 -2.14
N ASP A 36 14.11 -9.02 -2.12
CA ASP A 36 15.06 -9.44 -1.09
C ASP A 36 14.62 -9.03 0.33
N VAL A 37 14.11 -7.80 0.46
CA VAL A 37 13.59 -7.27 1.73
C VAL A 37 12.32 -8.02 2.16
N LEU A 38 11.45 -8.33 1.19
CA LEU A 38 10.22 -9.06 1.44
C LEU A 38 10.51 -10.50 1.86
N ASP A 39 11.42 -11.19 1.18
CA ASP A 39 11.79 -12.58 1.47
C ASP A 39 12.44 -12.72 2.85
N ASP A 40 13.34 -11.79 3.22
CA ASP A 40 13.91 -11.74 4.56
C ASP A 40 12.85 -11.51 5.63
N SER A 41 11.93 -10.57 5.39
CA SER A 41 10.84 -10.26 6.30
C SER A 41 9.89 -11.45 6.46
N ALA A 42 9.56 -12.14 5.36
CA ALA A 42 8.72 -13.32 5.35
C ALA A 42 9.36 -14.48 6.12
N ARG A 43 10.68 -14.69 5.96
CA ARG A 43 11.43 -15.70 6.71
C ARG A 43 11.44 -15.40 8.21
N LEU A 44 11.70 -14.14 8.60
CA LEU A 44 11.68 -13.73 10.01
C LEU A 44 10.29 -13.90 10.62
N PHE A 45 9.25 -13.50 9.90
CA PHE A 45 7.86 -13.69 10.33
C PHE A 45 7.52 -15.17 10.48
N SER A 46 7.87 -16.01 9.50
CA SER A 46 7.61 -17.44 9.55
C SER A 46 8.30 -18.11 10.74
N GLY A 47 9.58 -17.77 10.99
CA GLY A 47 10.31 -18.26 12.15
C GLY A 47 9.69 -17.83 13.48
N TRP A 48 9.31 -16.56 13.59
CA TRP A 48 8.59 -16.06 14.77
C TRP A 48 7.25 -16.79 14.97
N TYR A 49 6.43 -16.91 13.92
CA TYR A 49 5.12 -17.55 14.02
C TYR A 49 5.22 -19.03 14.41
N GLN A 50 6.21 -19.75 13.86
CA GLN A 50 6.47 -21.14 14.23
C GLN A 50 6.95 -21.29 15.68
N SER A 51 7.61 -20.27 16.25
CA SER A 51 8.06 -20.28 17.64
C SER A 51 6.94 -20.05 18.66
N LEU A 52 5.75 -19.65 18.21
CA LEU A 52 4.61 -19.39 19.09
C LEU A 52 4.05 -20.67 19.68
N THR A 53 3.62 -20.59 20.94
CA THR A 53 2.80 -21.62 21.57
C THR A 53 1.41 -21.66 20.94
N GLU A 54 0.68 -22.77 21.14
CA GLU A 54 -0.68 -22.89 20.59
C GLU A 54 -1.63 -21.82 21.17
N SER A 55 -1.51 -21.51 22.46
CA SER A 55 -2.31 -20.44 23.08
C SER A 55 -2.03 -19.07 22.48
N ASP A 56 -0.77 -18.77 22.17
CA ASP A 56 -0.40 -17.49 21.57
C ASP A 56 -0.91 -17.39 20.13
N ARG A 57 -0.86 -18.48 19.36
CA ARG A 57 -1.41 -18.52 18.00
C ARG A 57 -2.90 -18.25 17.99
N VAL A 58 -3.66 -18.90 18.88
CA VAL A 58 -5.10 -18.70 19.01
C VAL A 58 -5.42 -17.25 19.37
N GLU A 59 -4.66 -16.64 20.28
CA GLU A 59 -4.87 -15.23 20.63
C GLU A 59 -4.54 -14.29 19.45
N HIS A 60 -3.45 -14.54 18.72
CA HIS A 60 -3.11 -13.77 17.54
C HIS A 60 -4.14 -13.92 16.41
N GLU A 61 -4.70 -15.12 16.20
CA GLU A 61 -5.79 -15.34 15.24
C GLU A 61 -7.05 -14.56 15.65
N ARG A 62 -7.40 -14.60 16.95
CA ARG A 62 -8.54 -13.85 17.50
C ARG A 62 -8.38 -12.35 17.28
N LEU A 63 -7.20 -11.80 17.60
CA LEU A 63 -6.87 -10.39 17.38
C LEU A 63 -6.90 -10.02 15.89
N GLY A 64 -6.41 -10.91 15.02
CA GLY A 64 -6.45 -10.73 13.57
C GLY A 64 -7.88 -10.62 13.04
N ARG A 65 -8.78 -11.50 13.49
CA ARG A 65 -10.21 -11.46 13.11
C ARG A 65 -10.89 -10.18 13.58
N LEU A 66 -10.69 -9.77 14.83
CA LEU A 66 -11.24 -8.51 15.34
C LEU A 66 -10.77 -7.30 14.54
N THR A 67 -9.49 -7.28 14.14
CA THR A 67 -8.94 -6.17 13.34
C THR A 67 -9.54 -6.14 11.95
N LEU A 68 -9.70 -7.30 11.30
CA LEU A 68 -10.35 -7.40 9.99
C LEU A 68 -11.81 -6.93 10.04
N ASP A 69 -12.56 -7.34 11.07
CA ASP A 69 -13.94 -6.92 11.26
C ASP A 69 -14.04 -5.39 11.46
N GLN A 70 -13.13 -4.81 12.25
CA GLN A 70 -13.04 -3.37 12.43
C GLN A 70 -12.77 -2.64 11.10
N TRP A 71 -11.79 -3.10 10.31
CA TRP A 71 -11.48 -2.47 9.02
C TRP A 71 -12.63 -2.56 8.02
N GLN A 72 -13.36 -3.68 8.00
CA GLN A 72 -14.55 -3.81 7.16
C GLN A 72 -15.64 -2.82 7.60
N HIS A 73 -15.79 -2.63 8.91
CA HIS A 73 -16.73 -1.66 9.45
C HIS A 73 -16.33 -0.22 9.12
N ASP A 74 -15.05 0.14 9.31
CA ASP A 74 -14.51 1.47 9.01
C ASP A 74 -14.64 1.78 7.50
N ALA A 75 -14.29 0.83 6.63
CA ALA A 75 -14.45 0.99 5.18
C ALA A 75 -15.92 1.18 4.76
N ALA A 76 -16.85 0.49 5.44
CA ALA A 76 -18.27 0.70 5.22
C ALA A 76 -18.75 2.07 5.70
N GLN A 77 -18.19 2.60 6.79
CA GLN A 77 -18.51 3.94 7.30
C GLN A 77 -17.91 5.06 6.43
N GLU A 78 -16.70 4.91 5.91
CA GLU A 78 -16.08 5.87 4.98
C GLU A 78 -16.89 6.01 3.68
N SER A 79 -17.61 4.97 3.26
CA SER A 79 -18.49 5.04 2.08
C SER A 79 -19.75 5.91 2.27
N ILE A 80 -20.07 6.29 3.50
CA ILE A 80 -21.27 7.09 3.86
C ILE A 80 -20.91 8.59 4.01
N GLU A 81 -19.62 8.94 4.05
CA GLU A 81 -19.19 10.35 4.13
C GLU A 81 -19.22 11.06 2.77
N LYS A 82 -20.41 11.63 2.50
CA LYS A 82 -20.74 12.78 1.63
C LYS A 82 -20.43 12.68 0.13
N PRO A 83 -21.38 13.10 -0.73
CA PRO A 83 -21.10 13.34 -2.14
C PRO A 83 -20.01 14.41 -2.23
N ARG A 84 -18.91 14.09 -2.91
CA ARG A 84 -17.94 15.09 -3.35
C ARG A 84 -18.67 16.08 -4.24
N THR A 85 -19.09 17.21 -3.69
CA THR A 85 -19.44 18.38 -4.49
C THR A 85 -18.17 18.74 -5.25
N ARG A 86 -18.17 18.49 -6.57
CA ARG A 86 -17.10 18.97 -7.44
C ARG A 86 -17.04 20.49 -7.27
N PRO A 87 -15.85 21.08 -7.09
CA PRO A 87 -15.67 22.50 -7.41
C PRO A 87 -16.10 22.67 -8.87
N SER A 88 -17.08 23.55 -9.09
CA SER A 88 -17.38 24.06 -10.41
C SER A 88 -16.22 24.97 -10.79
N ASP A 89 -15.27 24.46 -11.57
CA ASP A 89 -14.36 25.28 -12.34
C ASP A 89 -14.77 25.15 -13.81
N ASP A 90 -15.34 26.24 -14.30
CA ASP A 90 -15.26 26.65 -15.69
C ASP A 90 -13.79 26.57 -16.16
N ASP A 91 -13.62 26.23 -17.45
CA ASP A 91 -12.36 26.23 -18.21
C ASP A 91 -11.38 25.07 -17.96
N ASP A 92 -11.51 23.98 -18.73
CA ASP A 92 -10.31 23.38 -19.36
C ASP A 92 -10.67 22.56 -20.60
N ASP A 93 -10.38 23.18 -21.74
CA ASP A 93 -10.44 22.68 -23.11
C ASP A 93 -9.70 21.34 -23.26
N TRP A 94 -10.45 20.23 -23.26
CA TRP A 94 -9.92 18.94 -23.69
C TRP A 94 -10.68 18.41 -24.90
N GLU A 95 -10.29 18.88 -26.10
CA GLU A 95 -10.65 18.22 -27.37
C GLU A 95 -9.61 17.15 -27.74
N PRO A 96 -10.00 15.89 -27.94
CA PRO A 96 -9.10 14.86 -28.47
C PRO A 96 -8.84 15.07 -29.98
N PRO A 97 -7.62 14.81 -30.49
CA PRO A 97 -7.31 15.01 -31.90
C PRO A 97 -8.09 14.04 -32.80
N THR A 98 -9.02 14.58 -33.58
CA THR A 98 -9.73 13.84 -34.63
C THR A 98 -8.83 13.70 -35.85
N ILE A 99 -8.27 12.50 -36.03
CA ILE A 99 -7.55 12.14 -37.26
C ILE A 99 -8.59 11.94 -38.37
N LEU A 100 -8.84 12.99 -39.15
CA LEU A 100 -9.60 12.92 -40.39
C LEU A 100 -8.82 12.08 -41.43
N LYS A 101 -9.24 10.83 -41.64
CA LYS A 101 -8.86 10.08 -42.84
C LYS A 101 -9.62 10.64 -44.05
N ARG A 102 -8.93 11.44 -44.87
CA ARG A 102 -9.35 11.71 -46.25
C ARG A 102 -9.32 10.41 -47.06
N ARG A 103 -10.45 10.08 -47.69
CA ARG A 103 -10.48 9.45 -49.01
C ARG A 103 -11.75 9.87 -49.74
#